data_AF-A0A956LBB1-F1
#
_entry.id   AF-A0A956LBB1-F1
#
_cell.length_a   1.000
_cell.length_b   1.000
_cell.length_c   1.000
_cell.angle_alpha   90.00
_cell.angle_beta   90.00
_cell.angle_gamma   90.00
#
_symmetry.space_group_name_H-M   'P 1'
#
loop_
_entity.id
_entity.type
_entity.pdbx_description
1 polymer ?
#
loop_
_entity_poly.entity_id
_entity_poly.type
_entity_poly.pdbx_seq_one_letter_code
_entity_poly.pdbx_strand_id
1 'polypeptide(L)'
;MRTSNKNLITTMAMGLAMGASMTAIQGCDGEGPLGNLAEQCGLTCDGEAFINGKANVSGIAGIDAFFGAAIDLNTAIISVNTDLRAELDAIAVSVGAQPGATGAEISAALETHLSGYISGGLTVEYAPAKCEASIEASVSAAAECDAKVDPGSVTVECKGTCQADASVEAGCSAEAEVVCRGTAPSLQCSGTCEGSCTVEIQGSASCDGTCEGTCSAECDLYDGMGNCAGRCAGMCSGSCTSDLTAGASCSGKCEGTCEYTPPDGSCEANAEVSCRAMAEASVECSGKCEGEVEPPSVSAECKATVEAKASASIECSPPELAIKWQWAAGVEGNADAQAEFKAWLEGFRAHFSAIIALRARGEIIADAALNLGAAGEGAVKAFVDELSGDVDIKASVGALCALDQLPVAVGSVTSSAQMLSANVQAAGEVSASFGG
;
A
#
# COMPACT_ATOMS: atom_id res chain seq x y z
N MET A 1 12.75 -29.91 11.86
CA MET A 1 13.48 -29.57 13.10
C MET A 1 13.05 -28.16 13.51
N ARG A 2 12.19 -28.06 14.53
CA ARG A 2 11.69 -26.80 15.10
C ARG A 2 12.36 -26.61 16.45
N THR A 3 13.14 -25.56 16.62
CA THR A 3 13.66 -25.15 17.93
C THR A 3 12.80 -24.01 18.47
N SER A 4 11.98 -24.39 19.45
CA SER A 4 11.30 -23.56 20.43
C SER A 4 12.33 -22.82 21.28
N ASN A 5 12.18 -21.50 21.45
CA ASN A 5 12.87 -20.75 22.51
C ASN A 5 11.85 -20.01 23.36
N LYS A 6 11.59 -20.57 24.54
CA LYS A 6 10.95 -19.91 25.68
C LYS A 6 12.09 -19.30 26.49
N ASN A 7 11.97 -18.04 26.89
CA ASN A 7 12.55 -17.59 28.15
C ASN A 7 11.68 -16.51 28.78
N LEU A 8 11.36 -16.78 30.03
CA LEU A 8 10.43 -16.12 30.93
C LEU A 8 11.20 -16.03 32.23
N ILE A 9 11.70 -14.85 32.63
CA ILE A 9 12.09 -14.57 34.02
C ILE A 9 11.82 -13.10 34.38
N THR A 10 10.91 -13.00 35.35
CA THR A 10 10.49 -11.96 36.27
C THR A 10 11.63 -11.27 37.05
N THR A 11 11.54 -9.94 37.22
CA THR A 11 11.83 -9.28 38.51
C THR A 11 11.16 -7.92 38.64
N MET A 12 10.04 -7.87 39.38
CA MET A 12 9.57 -6.67 40.08
C MET A 12 10.44 -6.47 41.33
N ALA A 13 10.92 -5.25 41.57
CA ALA A 13 11.32 -4.81 42.89
C ALA A 13 10.96 -3.33 43.07
N MET A 14 10.02 -3.10 43.98
CA MET A 14 9.64 -1.81 44.54
C MET A 14 10.83 -1.10 45.18
N GLY A 15 10.94 0.20 44.93
CA GLY A 15 11.86 1.11 45.63
C GLY A 15 11.23 2.49 45.80
N LEU A 16 10.29 2.59 46.74
CA LEU A 16 9.71 3.86 47.21
C LEU A 16 10.67 4.48 48.23
N ALA A 17 11.34 5.57 47.87
CA ALA A 17 12.11 6.39 48.81
C ALA A 17 11.68 7.86 48.65
N MET A 18 10.77 8.29 49.53
CA MET A 18 10.47 9.70 49.77
C MET A 18 11.66 10.32 50.52
N GLY A 19 12.35 11.27 49.88
CA GLY A 19 13.38 12.10 50.50
C GLY A 19 13.12 13.55 50.17
N ALA A 20 12.40 14.24 51.06
CA ALA A 20 12.19 15.68 51.00
C ALA A 20 13.46 16.42 51.45
N SER A 21 14.20 16.98 50.49
CA SER A 21 15.22 18.00 50.75
C SER A 21 14.85 19.28 50.01
N MET A 22 14.17 20.19 50.71
CA MET A 22 14.04 21.58 50.30
C MET A 22 15.40 22.27 50.51
N THR A 23 16.26 22.25 49.50
CA THR A 23 17.43 23.13 49.46
C THR A 23 17.05 24.45 48.79
N ALA A 24 17.37 25.55 49.46
CA ALA A 24 17.14 26.91 49.01
C ALA A 24 17.74 27.15 47.62
N ILE A 25 16.91 27.67 46.71
CA ILE A 25 17.27 28.10 45.36
C ILE A 25 18.18 29.32 45.49
N GLN A 26 19.47 29.16 45.21
CA GLN A 26 20.39 30.29 45.01
C GLN A 26 20.20 30.84 43.59
N GLY A 27 20.17 32.17 43.49
CA GLY A 27 19.67 32.94 42.35
C GLY A 27 20.31 32.65 41.00
N CYS A 28 19.46 32.67 39.97
CA CYS A 28 19.81 32.56 38.55
C CYS A 28 20.36 33.91 38.04
N ASP A 29 21.67 34.15 38.16
CA ASP A 29 22.35 35.31 37.55
C ASP A 29 22.69 35.04 36.07
N GLY A 30 21.68 34.96 35.21
CA GLY A 30 21.84 34.96 33.75
C GLY A 30 21.16 36.20 33.16
N GLU A 31 21.82 36.93 32.26
CA GLU A 31 21.37 38.22 31.70
C GLU A 31 20.21 38.11 30.68
N GLY A 32 19.17 37.33 31.01
CA GLY A 32 17.91 37.25 30.26
C GLY A 32 16.74 36.98 31.21
N PRO A 33 15.49 37.29 30.82
CA PRO A 33 14.30 37.16 31.68
C PRO A 33 14.02 35.72 32.17
N LEU A 34 14.72 34.71 31.66
CA LEU A 34 14.62 33.31 32.07
C LEU A 34 15.95 32.67 32.56
N GLY A 35 17.09 33.36 32.48
CA GLY A 35 18.41 32.87 32.95
C GLY A 35 18.78 31.41 32.57
N ASN A 36 19.63 30.77 33.37
CA ASN A 36 19.94 29.33 33.29
C ASN A 36 18.78 28.41 33.74
N LEU A 37 17.60 28.98 34.04
CA LEU A 37 16.46 28.20 34.52
C LEU A 37 15.92 27.29 33.42
N ALA A 38 15.97 27.72 32.15
CA ALA A 38 15.60 26.86 31.02
C ALA A 38 16.48 25.60 30.96
N GLU A 39 17.80 25.74 31.11
CA GLU A 39 18.73 24.62 31.10
C GLU A 39 18.58 23.72 32.35
N GLN A 40 18.39 24.32 33.53
CA GLN A 40 18.14 23.59 34.78
C GLN A 40 16.78 22.86 34.81
N CYS A 41 15.79 23.37 34.08
CA CYS A 41 14.47 22.75 33.93
C CYS A 41 14.38 21.82 32.71
N GLY A 42 15.47 21.62 31.96
CA GLY A 42 15.48 20.76 30.77
C GLY A 42 14.66 21.29 29.60
N LEU A 43 14.44 22.61 29.54
CA LEU A 43 13.69 23.32 28.50
C LEU A 43 14.61 23.78 27.36
N THR A 44 15.65 23.01 27.04
CA THR A 44 16.53 23.29 25.92
C THR A 44 15.95 22.70 24.64
N CYS A 45 15.72 23.53 23.63
CA CYS A 45 15.36 23.05 22.30
C CYS A 45 16.57 22.33 21.69
N ASP A 46 16.41 21.04 21.38
CA ASP A 46 17.39 20.33 20.55
C ASP A 46 17.14 20.73 19.10
N GLY A 47 18.00 21.62 18.58
CA GLY A 47 17.88 22.17 17.23
C GLY A 47 17.98 21.11 16.11
N GLU A 48 18.38 19.89 16.46
CA GLU A 48 18.50 18.75 15.55
C GLU A 48 17.50 17.64 15.90
N ALA A 49 16.53 17.89 16.79
CA ALA A 49 15.58 16.88 17.25
C ALA A 49 14.88 16.18 16.09
N PHE A 50 14.33 16.94 15.14
CA PHE A 50 13.62 16.40 13.99
C PHE A 50 14.54 15.56 13.09
N ILE A 51 15.74 16.07 12.79
CA ILE A 51 16.72 15.38 11.93
C ILE A 51 17.17 14.06 12.57
N ASN A 52 17.24 14.04 13.91
CA ASN A 52 17.57 12.86 14.69
C ASN A 52 16.35 11.93 14.93
N GLY A 53 15.21 12.18 14.28
CA GLY A 53 14.01 11.34 14.37
C GLY A 53 13.26 11.45 15.70
N LYS A 54 13.42 12.55 16.45
CA LYS A 54 12.68 12.79 17.70
C LYS A 54 11.38 13.53 17.39
N ALA A 55 10.24 12.88 17.65
CA ALA A 55 8.92 13.48 17.51
C ALA A 55 8.55 14.42 18.68
N ASN A 56 9.11 14.20 19.87
CA ASN A 56 8.80 14.95 21.09
C ASN A 56 9.56 16.28 21.20
N VAL A 57 9.33 17.18 20.24
CA VAL A 57 10.05 18.46 20.12
C VAL A 57 9.57 19.49 21.14
N SER A 58 8.27 19.50 21.41
CA SER A 58 7.61 20.52 22.23
C SER A 58 7.18 20.02 23.62
N GLY A 59 6.93 18.71 23.76
CA GLY A 59 6.29 18.14 24.94
C GLY A 59 4.77 18.37 24.98
N ILE A 60 4.18 18.89 23.90
CA ILE A 60 2.75 19.12 23.72
C ILE A 60 2.26 18.07 22.72
N ALA A 61 1.31 17.24 23.16
CA ALA A 61 0.86 16.06 22.41
C ALA A 61 0.50 16.36 20.95
N GLY A 62 -0.32 17.39 20.67
CA GLY A 62 -0.74 17.72 19.30
C GLY A 62 0.41 18.17 18.39
N ILE A 63 1.34 18.97 18.91
CA ILE A 63 2.52 19.41 18.14
C ILE A 63 3.49 18.23 17.92
N ASP A 64 3.72 17.44 18.96
CA ASP A 64 4.61 16.28 18.88
C ASP A 64 4.04 15.20 17.95
N ALA A 65 2.70 15.05 17.91
CA ALA A 65 2.01 14.18 16.94
C ALA A 65 2.22 14.66 15.50
N PHE A 66 2.17 15.98 15.24
CA PHE A 66 2.51 16.56 13.94
C PHE A 66 3.95 16.22 13.52
N PHE A 67 4.93 16.45 14.40
CA PHE A 67 6.33 16.11 14.09
C PHE A 67 6.54 14.60 13.90
N GLY A 68 5.83 13.77 14.68
CA GLY A 68 5.80 12.33 14.49
C GLY A 68 5.29 11.95 13.10
N ALA A 69 4.15 12.49 12.69
CA ALA A 69 3.60 12.26 11.34
C ALA A 69 4.53 12.76 10.24
N ALA A 70 5.20 13.90 10.42
CA ALA A 70 6.18 14.41 9.47
C ALA A 70 7.41 13.49 9.35
N ILE A 71 7.89 12.90 10.46
CA ILE A 71 8.97 11.91 10.46
C ILE A 71 8.52 10.64 9.73
N ASP A 72 7.36 10.08 10.10
CA ASP A 72 6.80 8.86 9.50
C ASP A 72 6.62 9.03 7.99
N LEU A 73 6.07 10.16 7.56
CA LEU A 73 5.88 10.50 6.16
C LEU A 73 7.21 10.67 5.43
N ASN A 74 8.19 11.37 6.02
CA ASN A 74 9.52 11.51 5.44
C ASN A 74 10.22 10.16 5.28
N THR A 75 10.09 9.26 6.26
CA THR A 75 10.60 7.89 6.18
C THR A 75 9.91 7.10 5.06
N ALA A 76 8.59 7.21 4.94
CA ALA A 76 7.85 6.56 3.85
C ALA A 76 8.27 7.08 2.47
N ILE A 77 8.44 8.41 2.31
CA ILE A 77 8.95 9.03 1.08
C ILE A 77 10.32 8.46 0.72
N ILE A 78 11.25 8.43 1.68
CA ILE A 78 12.61 7.92 1.45
C ILE A 78 12.57 6.44 1.04
N SER A 79 11.76 5.62 1.71
CA SER A 79 11.60 4.20 1.36
C SER A 79 11.10 4.03 -0.07
N VAL A 80 9.99 4.67 -0.44
CA VAL A 80 9.42 4.56 -1.79
C VAL A 80 10.40 5.10 -2.83
N ASN A 81 11.10 6.18 -2.53
CA ASN A 81 12.11 6.74 -3.42
C ASN A 81 13.29 5.78 -3.65
N THR A 82 13.78 5.13 -2.60
CA THR A 82 14.84 4.12 -2.69
C THR A 82 14.38 2.88 -3.45
N ASP A 83 13.20 2.37 -3.15
CA ASP A 83 12.64 1.18 -3.80
C ASP A 83 12.39 1.46 -5.29
N LEU A 84 11.74 2.59 -5.62
CA LEU A 84 11.47 2.98 -7.00
C LEU A 84 12.77 3.15 -7.80
N ARG A 85 13.81 3.71 -7.18
CA ARG A 85 15.12 3.83 -7.82
C ARG A 85 15.78 2.46 -8.04
N ALA A 86 15.68 1.56 -7.07
CA ALA A 86 16.22 0.21 -7.21
C ALA A 86 15.56 -0.55 -8.38
N GLU A 87 14.24 -0.45 -8.52
CA GLU A 87 13.51 -1.07 -9.63
C GLU A 87 13.89 -0.44 -10.99
N LEU A 88 14.01 0.89 -11.07
CA LEU A 88 14.47 1.59 -12.27
C LEU A 88 15.89 1.16 -12.67
N ASP A 89 16.80 1.07 -11.69
CA ASP A 89 18.18 0.64 -11.93
C ASP A 89 18.27 -0.84 -12.34
N ALA A 90 17.40 -1.70 -11.81
CA ALA A 90 17.31 -3.10 -12.23
C ALA A 90 16.90 -3.22 -13.71
N ILE A 91 15.89 -2.46 -14.15
CA ILE A 91 15.51 -2.39 -15.57
C ILE A 91 16.66 -1.81 -16.39
N ALA A 92 17.28 -0.71 -15.97
CA ALA A 92 18.40 -0.06 -16.66
C ALA A 92 19.54 -1.06 -16.93
N VAL A 93 19.97 -1.80 -15.89
CA VAL A 93 21.03 -2.81 -16.01
C VAL A 93 20.61 -3.95 -16.95
N SER A 94 19.34 -4.38 -16.91
CA SER A 94 18.84 -5.44 -17.78
C SER A 94 18.94 -5.11 -19.27
N VAL A 95 18.92 -3.82 -19.63
CA VAL A 95 19.04 -3.33 -21.01
C VAL A 95 20.41 -2.72 -21.32
N GLY A 96 21.39 -2.88 -20.43
CA GLY A 96 22.77 -2.43 -20.63
C GLY A 96 23.01 -0.93 -20.36
N ALA A 97 22.05 -0.23 -19.75
CA ALA A 97 22.26 1.11 -19.21
C ALA A 97 22.96 1.06 -17.84
N GLN A 98 23.51 2.19 -17.40
CA GLN A 98 24.17 2.30 -16.09
C GLN A 98 23.13 2.53 -14.97
N PRO A 99 23.36 1.99 -13.75
CA PRO A 99 22.59 2.40 -12.57
C PRO A 99 22.68 3.92 -12.42
N GLY A 100 21.59 4.58 -12.08
CA GLY A 100 21.56 6.04 -12.09
C GLY A 100 21.00 6.66 -13.38
N ALA A 101 20.71 5.87 -14.42
CA ALA A 101 20.13 6.38 -15.67
C ALA A 101 18.79 7.10 -15.42
N THR A 102 18.54 8.14 -16.22
CA THR A 102 17.27 8.89 -16.25
C THR A 102 16.17 8.08 -16.95
N GLY A 103 14.90 8.44 -16.76
CA GLY A 103 13.77 7.78 -17.42
C GLY A 103 13.92 7.74 -18.95
N ALA A 104 14.31 8.87 -19.55
CA ALA A 104 14.62 8.96 -20.98
C ALA A 104 15.77 8.04 -21.44
N GLU A 105 16.86 7.92 -20.67
CA GLU A 105 17.98 7.03 -21.00
C GLU A 105 17.58 5.55 -20.90
N ILE A 106 16.82 5.18 -19.87
CA ILE A 106 16.27 3.83 -19.70
C ILE A 106 15.34 3.50 -20.86
N SER A 107 14.46 4.43 -21.25
CA SER A 107 13.53 4.29 -22.37
C SER A 107 14.25 4.06 -23.69
N ALA A 108 15.29 4.86 -23.99
CA ALA A 108 16.09 4.70 -25.20
C ALA A 108 16.88 3.37 -25.22
N ALA A 109 17.38 2.92 -24.07
CA ALA A 109 18.05 1.64 -23.94
C ALA A 109 17.07 0.46 -24.14
N LEU A 110 15.85 0.57 -23.60
CA LEU A 110 14.76 -0.39 -23.83
C LEU A 110 14.39 -0.46 -25.32
N GLU A 111 14.17 0.67 -25.99
CA GLU A 111 13.88 0.69 -27.44
C GLU A 111 14.98 0.00 -28.25
N THR A 112 16.25 0.29 -27.92
CA THR A 112 17.40 -0.34 -28.56
C THR A 112 17.41 -1.85 -28.32
N HIS A 113 17.24 -2.28 -27.07
CA HIS A 113 17.19 -3.69 -26.69
C HIS A 113 16.06 -4.43 -27.43
N LEU A 114 14.85 -3.88 -27.40
CA LEU A 114 13.66 -4.47 -28.02
C LEU A 114 13.78 -4.56 -29.55
N SER A 115 14.38 -3.56 -30.20
CA SER A 115 14.56 -3.57 -31.66
C SER A 115 15.38 -4.76 -32.18
N GLY A 116 16.20 -5.39 -31.33
CA GLY A 116 16.93 -6.62 -31.64
C GLY A 116 16.06 -7.88 -31.65
N TYR A 117 14.94 -7.87 -30.92
CA TYR A 117 14.10 -9.05 -30.69
C TYR A 117 12.75 -8.99 -31.41
N ILE A 118 12.10 -7.83 -31.39
CA ILE A 118 10.70 -7.66 -31.77
C ILE A 118 10.53 -6.56 -32.82
N SER A 119 9.51 -6.71 -33.67
CA SER A 119 9.09 -5.69 -34.62
C SER A 119 7.78 -5.07 -34.13
N GLY A 120 7.69 -3.73 -34.19
CA GLY A 120 6.47 -3.00 -33.77
C GLY A 120 6.40 -2.61 -32.28
N GLY A 121 7.43 -2.89 -31.49
CA GLY A 121 7.50 -2.50 -30.08
C GLY A 121 6.79 -3.48 -29.13
N LEU A 122 6.89 -3.19 -27.83
CA LEU A 122 6.27 -3.94 -26.74
C LEU A 122 5.05 -3.17 -26.26
N THR A 123 3.85 -3.75 -26.34
CA THR A 123 2.64 -3.14 -25.79
C THR A 123 2.36 -3.77 -24.42
N VAL A 124 2.25 -2.94 -23.39
CA VAL A 124 1.95 -3.39 -22.03
C VAL A 124 0.61 -2.81 -21.60
N GLU A 125 -0.40 -3.67 -21.51
CA GLU A 125 -1.71 -3.36 -20.93
C GLU A 125 -1.69 -3.72 -19.45
N TYR A 126 -2.13 -2.81 -18.58
CA TYR A 126 -2.17 -3.04 -17.14
C TYR A 126 -3.34 -2.31 -16.50
N ALA A 127 -3.87 -2.88 -15.42
CA ALA A 127 -4.83 -2.20 -14.55
C ALA A 127 -4.09 -1.22 -13.62
N PRO A 128 -4.75 -0.16 -13.12
CA PRO A 128 -4.19 0.68 -12.07
C PRO A 128 -3.77 -0.17 -10.85
N ALA A 129 -2.67 0.21 -10.19
CA ALA A 129 -2.28 -0.41 -8.93
C ALA A 129 -3.37 -0.20 -7.88
N LYS A 130 -3.63 -1.23 -7.07
CA LYS A 130 -4.56 -1.12 -5.94
C LYS A 130 -3.78 -0.72 -4.70
N CYS A 131 -4.13 0.43 -4.15
CA CYS A 131 -3.51 0.98 -2.95
C CYS A 131 -4.46 0.90 -1.77
N GLU A 132 -3.97 0.40 -0.66
CA GLU A 132 -4.71 0.16 0.57
C GLU A 132 -4.11 1.02 1.69
N ALA A 133 -4.93 1.81 2.36
CA ALA A 133 -4.54 2.55 3.56
C ALA A 133 -4.92 1.80 4.83
N SER A 134 -4.06 1.87 5.86
CA SER A 134 -4.38 1.35 7.18
C SER A 134 -5.31 2.31 7.93
N ILE A 135 -6.52 1.84 8.22
CA ILE A 135 -7.50 2.61 9.00
C ILE A 135 -7.02 2.74 10.46
N GLU A 136 -6.39 1.71 11.00
CA GLU A 136 -5.82 1.73 12.35
C GLU A 136 -4.77 2.83 12.51
N ALA A 137 -3.95 3.07 11.48
CA ALA A 137 -3.00 4.19 11.48
C ALA A 137 -3.72 5.55 11.51
N SER A 138 -4.83 5.68 10.78
CA SER A 138 -5.64 6.91 10.74
C SER A 138 -6.34 7.18 12.07
N VAL A 139 -6.94 6.15 12.68
CA VAL A 139 -7.60 6.25 13.99
C VAL A 139 -6.59 6.57 15.09
N SER A 140 -5.44 5.90 15.09
CA SER A 140 -4.38 6.17 16.06
C SER A 140 -3.86 7.59 15.95
N ALA A 141 -3.66 8.09 14.72
CA ALA A 141 -3.26 9.48 14.47
C ALA A 141 -4.30 10.49 14.97
N ALA A 142 -5.59 10.19 14.79
CA ALA A 142 -6.67 11.06 15.22
C ALA A 142 -6.73 11.15 16.75
N ALA A 143 -6.60 10.00 17.43
CA ALA A 143 -6.58 9.92 18.88
C ALA A 143 -5.33 10.59 19.51
N GLU A 144 -4.17 10.52 18.86
CA GLU A 144 -2.95 11.20 19.30
C GLU A 144 -3.06 12.73 19.18
N CYS A 145 -3.77 13.21 18.15
CA CYS A 145 -3.84 14.63 17.86
C CYS A 145 -4.94 15.36 18.63
N ASP A 146 -6.13 14.77 18.80
CA ASP A 146 -7.22 15.38 19.55
C ASP A 146 -7.57 14.56 20.80
N ALA A 147 -7.12 15.05 21.96
CA ALA A 147 -7.38 14.44 23.26
C ALA A 147 -8.87 14.35 23.64
N LYS A 148 -9.77 14.98 22.88
CA LYS A 148 -11.23 14.92 23.10
C LYS A 148 -11.91 13.79 22.32
N VAL A 149 -11.20 13.16 21.40
CA VAL A 149 -11.74 12.07 20.60
C VAL A 149 -11.59 10.75 21.37
N ASP A 150 -12.70 10.08 21.66
CA ASP A 150 -12.66 8.74 22.25
C ASP A 150 -12.18 7.74 21.17
N PRO A 151 -11.05 7.03 21.36
CA PRO A 151 -10.50 6.11 20.38
C PRO A 151 -11.50 5.05 19.89
N GLY A 152 -12.53 4.72 20.68
CA GLY A 152 -13.58 3.78 20.31
C GLY A 152 -14.75 4.38 19.51
N SER A 153 -14.74 5.68 19.25
CA SER A 153 -15.83 6.41 18.55
C SER A 153 -15.42 6.95 17.18
N VAL A 154 -14.16 6.74 16.79
CA VAL A 154 -13.62 7.23 15.52
C VAL A 154 -14.02 6.27 14.42
N THR A 155 -14.96 6.71 13.59
CA THR A 155 -15.31 5.99 12.37
C THR A 155 -14.61 6.67 11.19
N VAL A 156 -13.94 5.85 10.39
CA VAL A 156 -13.24 6.28 9.18
C VAL A 156 -14.08 5.81 8.01
N GLU A 157 -14.35 6.74 7.10
CA GLU A 157 -15.20 6.49 5.94
C GLU A 157 -14.32 6.15 4.73
N CYS A 158 -14.54 4.96 4.17
CA CYS A 158 -13.85 4.51 2.96
C CYS A 158 -14.74 4.77 1.73
N LYS A 159 -14.29 5.63 0.80
CA LYS A 159 -14.97 5.92 -0.47
C LYS A 159 -14.56 4.97 -1.59
N GLY A 160 -14.52 3.67 -1.30
CA GLY A 160 -14.11 2.66 -2.26
C GLY A 160 -14.44 1.25 -1.79
N THR A 161 -13.43 0.40 -1.76
CA THR A 161 -13.58 -1.00 -1.36
C THR A 161 -12.97 -1.19 0.03
N CYS A 162 -13.78 -1.61 1.00
CA CYS A 162 -13.30 -2.02 2.30
C CYS A 162 -13.00 -3.52 2.28
N GLN A 163 -11.77 -3.93 2.57
CA GLN A 163 -11.43 -5.33 2.81
C GLN A 163 -11.38 -5.59 4.32
N ALA A 164 -12.06 -6.66 4.75
CA ALA A 164 -12.06 -7.11 6.13
C ALA A 164 -11.76 -8.62 6.21
N ASP A 165 -11.01 -9.01 7.23
CA ASP A 165 -10.80 -10.42 7.56
C ASP A 165 -12.14 -11.10 7.86
N ALA A 166 -12.33 -12.31 7.33
CA ALA A 166 -13.53 -13.14 7.49
C ALA A 166 -13.98 -13.39 8.95
N SER A 167 -13.08 -13.13 9.91
CA SER A 167 -13.31 -13.30 11.34
C SER A 167 -14.00 -12.11 11.99
N VAL A 168 -13.98 -10.95 11.32
CA VAL A 168 -14.76 -9.78 11.71
C VAL A 168 -16.15 -10.02 11.13
N GLU A 169 -17.20 -10.02 11.98
CA GLU A 169 -18.59 -9.91 11.53
C GLU A 169 -18.71 -8.53 10.84
N ALA A 170 -18.26 -8.47 9.59
CA ALA A 170 -18.09 -7.23 8.85
C ALA A 170 -19.47 -6.65 8.61
N GLY A 171 -19.81 -5.63 9.40
CA GLY A 171 -20.92 -4.75 9.14
C GLY A 171 -20.62 -3.93 7.90
N CYS A 172 -20.64 -4.54 6.71
CA CYS A 172 -20.88 -3.77 5.50
C CYS A 172 -22.20 -3.04 5.75
N SER A 173 -22.19 -1.71 5.69
CA SER A 173 -23.41 -0.91 5.86
C SER A 173 -24.47 -1.41 4.86
N ALA A 174 -25.75 -1.26 5.18
CA ALA A 174 -26.86 -1.80 4.35
C ALA A 174 -26.88 -1.29 2.88
N GLU A 175 -25.99 -0.34 2.54
CA GLU A 175 -25.85 0.30 1.25
C GLU A 175 -24.61 -0.18 0.47
N ALA A 176 -23.82 -1.11 1.00
CA ALA A 176 -22.63 -1.67 0.35
C ALA A 176 -22.90 -3.03 -0.30
N GLU A 177 -22.27 -3.29 -1.45
CA GLU A 177 -22.28 -4.61 -2.09
C GLU A 177 -21.20 -5.49 -1.44
N VAL A 178 -21.58 -6.66 -0.92
CA VAL A 178 -20.64 -7.63 -0.33
C VAL A 178 -20.08 -8.53 -1.43
N VAL A 179 -18.77 -8.47 -1.64
CA VAL A 179 -18.02 -9.35 -2.55
C VAL A 179 -17.13 -10.26 -1.71
N CYS A 180 -17.25 -11.56 -1.95
CA CYS A 180 -16.46 -12.57 -1.26
C CYS A 180 -15.37 -13.09 -2.19
N ARG A 181 -14.13 -13.15 -1.69
CA ARG A 181 -13.00 -13.73 -2.41
C ARG A 181 -12.48 -14.96 -1.64
N GLY A 182 -12.66 -16.14 -2.23
CA GLY A 182 -12.17 -17.40 -1.64
C GLY A 182 -11.05 -18.01 -2.48
N THR A 183 -10.04 -18.55 -1.80
CA THR A 183 -8.92 -19.28 -2.43
C THR A 183 -9.08 -20.79 -2.25
N ALA A 184 -8.79 -21.56 -3.29
CA ALA A 184 -8.91 -23.03 -3.33
C ALA A 184 -8.14 -23.75 -2.18
N PRO A 185 -8.44 -25.04 -1.87
CA PRO A 185 -8.60 -26.13 -2.84
C PRO A 185 -10.03 -26.59 -3.19
N SER A 186 -11.10 -26.03 -2.62
CA SER A 186 -12.46 -26.57 -2.91
C SER A 186 -13.61 -25.60 -2.68
N LEU A 187 -13.51 -24.38 -3.19
CA LEU A 187 -14.62 -23.44 -3.13
C LEU A 187 -15.61 -23.76 -4.27
N GLN A 188 -16.89 -23.97 -3.93
CA GLN A 188 -17.95 -23.95 -4.94
C GLN A 188 -18.19 -22.51 -5.34
N CYS A 189 -17.70 -22.16 -6.53
CA CYS A 189 -17.81 -20.80 -7.04
C CYS A 189 -19.12 -20.69 -7.83
N SER A 190 -19.92 -19.67 -7.54
CA SER A 190 -21.05 -19.25 -8.38
C SER A 190 -20.78 -17.91 -9.08
N GLY A 191 -19.51 -17.53 -9.19
CA GLY A 191 -19.07 -16.23 -9.67
C GLY A 191 -17.90 -16.33 -10.63
N THR A 192 -16.98 -15.38 -10.56
CA THR A 192 -15.82 -15.28 -11.45
C THR A 192 -14.67 -16.10 -10.88
N CYS A 193 -14.20 -17.08 -11.64
CA CYS A 193 -13.06 -17.93 -11.26
C CYS A 193 -11.84 -17.58 -12.11
N GLU A 194 -10.70 -17.39 -11.44
CA GLU A 194 -9.39 -17.24 -12.05
C GLU A 194 -8.51 -18.41 -11.61
N GLY A 195 -8.06 -19.25 -12.56
CA GLY A 195 -7.41 -20.54 -12.30
C GLY A 195 -8.06 -21.67 -13.10
N SER A 196 -8.10 -22.89 -12.57
CA SER A 196 -8.83 -24.00 -13.20
C SER A 196 -10.26 -24.07 -12.68
N CYS A 197 -11.24 -24.09 -13.59
CA CYS A 197 -12.64 -24.36 -13.25
C CYS A 197 -12.98 -25.81 -13.61
N THR A 198 -13.36 -26.60 -12.62
CA THR A 198 -13.81 -27.97 -12.78
C THR A 198 -15.31 -28.06 -12.56
N VAL A 199 -16.05 -28.40 -13.62
CA VAL A 199 -17.50 -28.60 -13.60
C VAL A 199 -17.81 -30.09 -13.80
N GLU A 200 -18.57 -30.65 -12.86
CA GLU A 200 -19.14 -31.99 -12.98
C GLU A 200 -20.41 -31.92 -13.84
N ILE A 201 -20.33 -32.42 -15.07
CA ILE A 201 -21.44 -32.37 -16.01
C ILE A 201 -22.28 -33.65 -15.85
N GLN A 202 -23.41 -33.53 -15.15
CA GLN A 202 -24.43 -34.59 -15.11
C GLN A 202 -25.29 -34.54 -16.39
N GLY A 203 -24.69 -34.91 -17.53
CA GLY A 203 -25.33 -34.89 -18.84
C GLY A 203 -24.34 -34.67 -19.97
N SER A 204 -24.84 -34.41 -21.17
CA SER A 204 -24.02 -34.07 -22.34
C SER A 204 -24.04 -32.56 -22.54
N ALA A 205 -22.96 -31.85 -22.19
CA ALA A 205 -22.82 -30.40 -22.39
C ALA A 205 -21.53 -30.04 -23.12
N SER A 206 -21.51 -28.89 -23.80
CA SER A 206 -20.30 -28.39 -24.47
C SER A 206 -19.24 -28.01 -23.42
N CYS A 207 -17.98 -28.40 -23.67
CA CYS A 207 -16.83 -28.11 -22.81
C CYS A 207 -15.69 -27.57 -23.68
N ASP A 208 -15.32 -26.30 -23.49
CA ASP A 208 -14.21 -25.67 -24.24
C ASP A 208 -12.82 -26.04 -23.66
N GLY A 209 -12.79 -26.75 -22.53
CA GLY A 209 -11.59 -27.19 -21.83
C GLY A 209 -11.20 -28.65 -22.08
N THR A 210 -10.48 -29.22 -21.12
CA THR A 210 -10.14 -30.65 -21.07
C THR A 210 -11.33 -31.42 -20.51
N CYS A 211 -11.90 -32.31 -21.33
CA CYS A 211 -12.94 -33.24 -20.93
C CYS A 211 -12.29 -34.53 -20.40
N GLU A 212 -12.58 -34.88 -19.15
CA GLU A 212 -12.31 -36.18 -18.54
C GLU A 212 -13.62 -36.97 -18.42
N GLY A 213 -13.94 -37.78 -19.45
CA GLY A 213 -15.20 -38.52 -19.49
C GLY A 213 -15.60 -39.05 -20.87
N THR A 214 -16.90 -39.16 -21.12
CA THR A 214 -17.41 -39.61 -22.44
C THR A 214 -17.61 -38.41 -23.34
N CYS A 215 -16.96 -38.39 -24.51
CA CYS A 215 -17.19 -37.38 -25.55
C CYS A 215 -18.18 -37.92 -26.59
N SER A 216 -19.21 -37.13 -26.93
CA SER A 216 -20.19 -37.51 -27.97
C SER A 216 -19.65 -37.39 -29.39
N ALA A 217 -18.44 -36.84 -29.56
CA ALA A 217 -17.78 -36.58 -30.84
C ALA A 217 -16.30 -36.98 -30.77
N GLU A 218 -15.48 -36.43 -31.66
CA GLU A 218 -14.04 -36.67 -31.69
C GLU A 218 -13.37 -36.05 -30.46
N CYS A 219 -12.49 -36.81 -29.83
CA CYS A 219 -11.68 -36.38 -28.69
C CYS A 219 -10.21 -36.48 -29.06
N ASP A 220 -9.46 -35.42 -28.74
CA ASP A 220 -8.06 -35.28 -29.14
C ASP A 220 -7.12 -36.23 -28.39
N LEU A 221 -7.53 -36.69 -27.21
CA LEU A 221 -6.76 -37.59 -26.36
C LEU A 221 -7.67 -38.55 -25.59
N TYR A 222 -7.39 -39.85 -25.65
CA TYR A 222 -8.09 -40.86 -24.85
C TYR A 222 -7.16 -41.44 -23.77
N ASP A 223 -7.72 -41.74 -22.61
CA ASP A 223 -7.02 -42.44 -21.53
C ASP A 223 -6.89 -43.96 -21.80
N GLY A 224 -6.20 -44.68 -20.92
CA GLY A 224 -6.02 -46.14 -21.03
C GLY A 224 -7.30 -46.96 -20.83
N MET A 225 -8.41 -46.33 -20.43
CA MET A 225 -9.73 -46.94 -20.26
C MET A 225 -10.69 -46.61 -21.41
N GLY A 226 -10.26 -45.79 -22.37
CA GLY A 226 -11.06 -45.35 -23.51
C GLY A 226 -11.96 -44.14 -23.24
N ASN A 227 -11.79 -43.45 -22.12
CA ASN A 227 -12.46 -42.18 -21.87
C ASN A 227 -11.69 -41.04 -22.55
N CYS A 228 -12.38 -39.98 -22.94
CA CYS A 228 -11.78 -38.73 -23.36
C CYS A 228 -11.03 -38.11 -22.16
N ALA A 229 -9.79 -37.66 -22.40
CA ALA A 229 -8.91 -36.97 -21.45
C ALA A 229 -8.29 -35.72 -22.12
N GLY A 230 -9.05 -35.08 -23.00
CA GLY A 230 -8.57 -34.02 -23.89
C GLY A 230 -9.71 -33.12 -24.35
N ARG A 231 -9.47 -32.28 -25.37
CA ARG A 231 -10.54 -31.46 -25.95
C ARG A 231 -11.55 -32.35 -26.68
N CYS A 232 -12.83 -32.11 -26.42
CA CYS A 232 -13.96 -32.82 -27.01
C CYS A 232 -14.66 -31.89 -28.00
N ALA A 233 -14.72 -32.25 -29.28
CA ALA A 233 -15.39 -31.45 -30.32
C ALA A 233 -16.94 -31.49 -30.24
N GLY A 234 -17.50 -32.11 -29.21
CA GLY A 234 -18.93 -32.31 -29.01
C GLY A 234 -19.34 -32.10 -27.57
N MET A 235 -20.26 -32.93 -27.08
CA MET A 235 -20.71 -32.86 -25.71
C MET A 235 -19.86 -33.77 -24.82
N CYS A 236 -19.32 -33.22 -23.75
CA CYS A 236 -18.64 -33.94 -22.69
C CYS A 236 -19.65 -34.40 -21.63
N SER A 237 -19.53 -35.64 -21.19
CA SER A 237 -20.23 -36.23 -20.03
C SER A 237 -19.18 -36.74 -19.06
N GLY A 238 -18.93 -36.00 -17.98
CA GLY A 238 -17.85 -36.24 -17.03
C GLY A 238 -17.39 -34.95 -16.37
N SER A 239 -16.10 -34.85 -16.07
CA SER A 239 -15.47 -33.63 -15.56
C SER A 239 -14.97 -32.77 -16.73
N CYS A 240 -15.29 -31.48 -16.71
CA CYS A 240 -14.74 -30.50 -17.64
C CYS A 240 -13.84 -29.55 -16.85
N THR A 241 -12.54 -29.54 -17.18
CA THR A 241 -11.56 -28.62 -16.60
C THR A 241 -11.15 -27.60 -17.63
N SER A 242 -11.46 -26.32 -17.40
CA SER A 242 -11.00 -25.21 -18.24
C SER A 242 -10.03 -24.32 -17.47
N ASP A 243 -8.87 -24.06 -18.07
CA ASP A 243 -7.95 -23.03 -17.58
C ASP A 243 -8.51 -21.65 -17.92
N LEU A 244 -8.94 -20.94 -16.88
CA LEU A 244 -9.50 -19.60 -16.95
C LEU A 244 -8.41 -18.59 -16.59
N THR A 245 -7.71 -18.10 -17.61
CA THR A 245 -6.66 -17.08 -17.44
C THR A 245 -7.21 -15.65 -17.38
N ALA A 246 -8.52 -15.46 -17.57
CA ALA A 246 -9.14 -14.14 -17.74
C ALA A 246 -10.45 -13.96 -16.95
N GLY A 247 -10.61 -14.65 -15.82
CA GLY A 247 -11.77 -14.49 -14.95
C GLY A 247 -13.12 -14.80 -15.64
N ALA A 248 -13.37 -16.06 -15.96
CA ALA A 248 -14.67 -16.45 -16.53
C ALA A 248 -15.65 -16.89 -15.44
N SER A 249 -16.95 -16.76 -15.71
CA SER A 249 -17.99 -17.27 -14.83
C SER A 249 -17.92 -18.80 -14.75
N CYS A 250 -17.72 -19.32 -13.55
CA CYS A 250 -17.62 -20.75 -13.26
C CYS A 250 -18.72 -21.12 -12.26
N SER A 251 -19.52 -22.14 -12.57
CA SER A 251 -20.55 -22.68 -11.66
C SER A 251 -20.10 -24.00 -11.00
N GLY A 252 -18.78 -24.18 -10.85
CA GLY A 252 -18.14 -25.42 -10.43
C GLY A 252 -17.13 -25.22 -9.32
N LYS A 253 -16.24 -26.20 -9.15
CA LYS A 253 -15.10 -26.07 -8.25
C LYS A 253 -14.06 -25.19 -8.91
N CYS A 254 -13.72 -24.08 -8.25
CA CYS A 254 -12.63 -23.22 -8.68
C CYS A 254 -11.34 -23.63 -7.95
N GLU A 255 -10.39 -24.18 -8.70
CA GLU A 255 -9.00 -24.39 -8.29
C GLU A 255 -8.21 -23.11 -8.63
N GLY A 256 -8.44 -22.08 -7.84
CA GLY A 256 -7.82 -20.77 -7.98
C GLY A 256 -8.45 -19.75 -7.04
N THR A 257 -8.68 -18.54 -7.56
CA THR A 257 -9.37 -17.48 -6.83
C THR A 257 -10.80 -17.36 -7.36
N CYS A 258 -11.79 -17.39 -6.47
CA CYS A 258 -13.19 -17.17 -6.81
C CYS A 258 -13.70 -15.88 -6.17
N GLU A 259 -14.20 -14.96 -7.00
CA GLU A 259 -14.98 -13.80 -6.55
C GLU A 259 -16.47 -14.03 -6.78
N TYR A 260 -17.31 -13.86 -5.74
CA TYR A 260 -18.76 -14.00 -5.83
C TYR A 260 -19.50 -13.06 -4.87
N THR A 261 -20.71 -12.65 -5.24
CA THR A 261 -21.62 -11.84 -4.41
C THR A 261 -22.67 -12.78 -3.79
N PRO A 262 -22.62 -13.08 -2.48
CA PRO A 262 -23.60 -13.96 -1.84
C PRO A 262 -24.97 -13.26 -1.74
N PRO A 263 -26.07 -13.99 -1.97
CA PRO A 263 -27.43 -13.43 -1.87
C PRO A 263 -27.81 -13.00 -0.44
N ASP A 264 -27.21 -13.65 0.55
CA ASP A 264 -27.49 -13.40 1.98
C ASP A 264 -26.54 -12.36 2.61
N GLY A 265 -25.62 -11.78 1.82
CA GLY A 265 -24.68 -10.76 2.29
C GLY A 265 -23.56 -11.27 3.21
N SER A 266 -23.39 -12.59 3.35
CA SER A 266 -22.33 -13.20 4.17
C SER A 266 -21.44 -14.12 3.35
N CYS A 267 -20.12 -14.02 3.54
CA CYS A 267 -19.14 -14.91 2.92
C CYS A 267 -18.98 -16.23 3.69
N GLU A 268 -18.62 -17.30 2.99
CA GLU A 268 -18.25 -18.57 3.63
C GLU A 268 -17.03 -18.41 4.54
N ALA A 269 -16.94 -19.22 5.61
CA ALA A 269 -15.80 -19.19 6.52
C ALA A 269 -14.47 -19.40 5.75
N ASN A 270 -13.50 -18.49 5.98
CA ASN A 270 -12.20 -18.39 5.29
C ASN A 270 -12.19 -17.66 3.93
N ALA A 271 -13.30 -17.07 3.48
CA ALA A 271 -13.29 -16.15 2.34
C ALA A 271 -13.02 -14.71 2.81
N GLU A 272 -12.15 -13.99 2.11
CA GLU A 272 -11.91 -12.57 2.31
C GLU A 272 -13.17 -11.78 1.93
N VAL A 273 -13.60 -10.89 2.83
CA VAL A 273 -14.82 -10.09 2.64
C VAL A 273 -14.42 -8.72 2.13
N SER A 274 -15.04 -8.30 1.04
CA SER A 274 -14.81 -7.02 0.39
C SER A 274 -16.13 -6.28 0.26
N CYS A 275 -16.33 -5.20 1.02
CA CYS A 275 -17.50 -4.33 0.88
C CYS A 275 -17.19 -3.27 -0.18
N ARG A 276 -17.90 -3.25 -1.31
CA ARG A 276 -17.82 -2.19 -2.31
C ARG A 276 -18.89 -1.14 -2.04
N ALA A 277 -18.49 0.10 -1.84
CA ALA A 277 -19.43 1.22 -1.75
C ALA A 277 -20.21 1.37 -3.07
N MET A 278 -21.54 1.42 -3.00
CA MET A 278 -22.36 1.74 -4.17
C MET A 278 -22.56 3.26 -4.26
N ALA A 279 -22.21 3.87 -5.39
CA ALA A 279 -22.57 5.24 -5.79
C ALA A 279 -22.49 6.33 -4.69
N GLU A 280 -21.31 6.94 -4.50
CA GLU A 280 -21.02 8.02 -3.52
C GLU A 280 -21.26 7.68 -2.04
N ALA A 281 -21.72 6.47 -1.71
CA ALA A 281 -21.78 6.00 -0.33
C ALA A 281 -20.36 5.82 0.25
N SER A 282 -20.23 6.00 1.55
CA SER A 282 -19.04 5.62 2.32
C SER A 282 -19.32 4.34 3.11
N VAL A 283 -18.28 3.53 3.31
CA VAL A 283 -18.37 2.32 4.13
C VAL A 283 -17.52 2.52 5.38
N GLU A 284 -18.14 2.32 6.55
CA GLU A 284 -17.41 2.23 7.82
C GLU A 284 -16.59 0.94 7.80
N CYS A 285 -15.27 1.09 7.84
CA CYS A 285 -14.35 -0.01 7.68
C CYS A 285 -13.41 -0.07 8.87
N SER A 286 -13.16 -1.26 9.41
CA SER A 286 -12.16 -1.49 10.47
C SER A 286 -10.87 -2.14 9.94
N GLY A 287 -10.85 -2.48 8.65
CA GLY A 287 -9.75 -3.16 7.98
C GLY A 287 -8.97 -2.25 7.05
N LYS A 288 -8.80 -2.69 5.81
CA LYS A 288 -8.08 -1.95 4.78
C LYS A 288 -9.06 -1.23 3.86
N CYS A 289 -8.76 0.02 3.52
CA CYS A 289 -9.53 0.78 2.55
C CYS A 289 -8.76 0.90 1.24
N GLU A 290 -9.29 0.31 0.16
CA GLU A 290 -8.91 0.63 -1.20
C GLU A 290 -9.70 1.86 -1.65
N GLY A 291 -9.07 3.03 -1.74
CA GLY A 291 -9.70 4.26 -2.20
C GLY A 291 -9.35 5.48 -1.35
N GLU A 292 -10.18 6.52 -1.44
CA GLU A 292 -10.03 7.72 -0.62
C GLU A 292 -10.55 7.45 0.80
N VAL A 293 -9.67 7.66 1.78
CA VAL A 293 -10.00 7.59 3.20
C VAL A 293 -10.44 8.98 3.64
N GLU A 294 -11.71 9.14 4.01
CA GLU A 294 -12.15 10.37 4.66
C GLU A 294 -11.80 10.31 6.15
N PRO A 295 -10.94 11.23 6.63
CA PRO A 295 -10.57 11.26 8.03
C PRO A 295 -11.77 11.66 8.89
N PRO A 296 -11.79 11.24 10.16
CA PRO A 296 -12.83 11.63 11.10
C PRO A 296 -12.90 13.15 11.27
N SER A 297 -14.02 13.65 11.80
CA SER A 297 -14.20 15.07 12.11
C SER A 297 -13.27 15.52 13.25
N VAL A 298 -12.01 15.83 12.91
CA VAL A 298 -10.98 16.39 13.79
C VAL A 298 -10.70 17.84 13.43
N SER A 299 -9.89 18.53 14.25
CA SER A 299 -9.44 19.90 13.92
C SER A 299 -8.66 19.91 12.60
N ALA A 300 -8.60 21.06 11.92
CA ALA A 300 -7.93 21.17 10.62
C ALA A 300 -6.46 20.77 10.70
N GLU A 301 -5.81 21.06 11.83
CA GLU A 301 -4.43 20.68 12.13
C GLU A 301 -4.29 19.17 12.23
N CYS A 302 -5.20 18.52 12.97
CA CYS A 302 -5.21 17.07 13.11
C CYS A 302 -5.54 16.35 11.82
N LYS A 303 -6.37 16.94 10.95
CA LYS A 303 -6.70 16.34 9.67
C LYS A 303 -5.44 16.08 8.84
N ALA A 304 -4.52 17.04 8.78
CA ALA A 304 -3.28 16.90 8.03
C ALA A 304 -2.34 15.84 8.66
N THR A 305 -2.26 15.78 9.99
CA THR A 305 -1.49 14.74 10.70
C THR A 305 -2.05 13.35 10.45
N VAL A 306 -3.38 13.19 10.48
CA VAL A 306 -4.07 11.94 10.18
C VAL A 306 -3.83 11.52 8.74
N GLU A 307 -4.01 12.42 7.79
CA GLU A 307 -3.80 12.18 6.36
C GLU A 307 -2.33 11.78 6.07
N ALA A 308 -1.37 12.45 6.72
CA ALA A 308 0.05 12.12 6.60
C ALA A 308 0.37 10.72 7.13
N LYS A 309 -0.14 10.35 8.32
CA LYS A 309 0.08 9.01 8.89
C LYS A 309 -0.62 7.92 8.08
N ALA A 310 -1.85 8.17 7.65
CA ALA A 310 -2.59 7.28 6.77
C ALA A 310 -1.79 7.02 5.48
N SER A 311 -1.32 8.10 4.84
CA SER A 311 -0.56 8.02 3.58
C SER A 311 0.79 7.32 3.75
N ALA A 312 1.49 7.56 4.86
CA ALA A 312 2.74 6.86 5.18
C ALA A 312 2.54 5.33 5.30
N SER A 313 1.35 4.90 5.75
CA SER A 313 0.98 3.50 5.91
C SER A 313 0.38 2.83 4.66
N ILE A 314 0.25 3.56 3.55
CA ILE A 314 -0.34 2.99 2.33
C ILE A 314 0.56 1.89 1.77
N GLU A 315 -0.05 0.77 1.39
CA GLU A 315 0.56 -0.31 0.64
C GLU A 315 -0.11 -0.42 -0.72
N CYS A 316 0.67 -0.44 -1.80
CA CYS A 316 0.14 -0.64 -3.15
C CYS A 316 0.59 -1.99 -3.69
N SER A 317 -0.35 -2.78 -4.20
CA SER A 317 -0.08 -4.07 -4.81
C SER A 317 0.28 -3.92 -6.29
N PRO A 318 1.27 -4.69 -6.80
CA PRO A 318 1.60 -4.72 -8.22
C PRO A 318 0.39 -5.14 -9.07
N PRO A 319 0.09 -4.41 -10.17
CA PRO A 319 -1.00 -4.81 -11.05
C PRO A 319 -0.59 -5.98 -11.94
N GLU A 320 -1.59 -6.65 -12.49
CA GLU A 320 -1.37 -7.63 -13.54
C GLU A 320 -1.03 -6.95 -14.86
N LEU A 321 -0.02 -7.51 -15.53
CA LEU A 321 0.46 -7.03 -16.82
C LEU A 321 0.09 -8.01 -17.92
N ALA A 322 -0.55 -7.52 -18.98
CA ALA A 322 -0.76 -8.22 -20.24
C ALA A 322 0.19 -7.63 -21.29
N ILE A 323 1.20 -8.41 -21.67
CA ILE A 323 2.26 -7.97 -22.58
C ILE A 323 2.04 -8.59 -23.97
N LYS A 324 2.01 -7.75 -25.01
CA LYS A 324 1.86 -8.15 -26.41
C LYS A 324 3.08 -7.70 -27.23
N TRP A 325 3.56 -8.56 -28.12
CA TRP A 325 4.67 -8.28 -29.02
C TRP A 325 4.60 -9.09 -30.32
N GLN A 326 5.41 -8.71 -31.31
CA GLN A 326 5.60 -9.47 -32.55
C GLN A 326 7.10 -9.69 -32.80
N TRP A 327 7.51 -10.90 -33.18
CA TRP A 327 8.93 -11.19 -33.42
C TRP A 327 9.48 -10.39 -34.59
N ALA A 328 10.76 -10.02 -34.52
CA ALA A 328 11.49 -9.54 -35.68
C ALA A 328 11.74 -10.70 -36.65
N ALA A 329 11.79 -10.43 -37.96
CA ALA A 329 11.98 -11.46 -38.99
C ALA A 329 13.26 -12.29 -38.82
N GLY A 330 14.31 -11.73 -38.19
CA GLY A 330 15.55 -12.45 -37.87
C GLY A 330 15.49 -13.35 -36.64
N VAL A 331 14.44 -13.22 -35.83
CA VAL A 331 14.22 -13.97 -34.58
C VAL A 331 13.11 -15.00 -34.74
N GLU A 332 12.23 -14.81 -35.71
CA GLU A 332 11.22 -15.80 -36.10
C GLU A 332 11.90 -17.09 -36.59
N GLY A 333 11.87 -18.12 -35.75
CA GLY A 333 12.54 -19.41 -35.99
C GLY A 333 13.88 -19.60 -35.27
N ASN A 334 14.39 -18.60 -34.56
CA ASN A 334 15.58 -18.73 -33.70
C ASN A 334 15.17 -19.01 -32.25
N ALA A 335 15.15 -20.30 -31.87
CA ALA A 335 14.70 -20.73 -30.54
C ALA A 335 15.51 -20.14 -29.37
N ASP A 336 16.83 -19.98 -29.55
CA ASP A 336 17.71 -19.46 -28.49
C ASP A 336 17.43 -17.98 -28.23
N ALA A 337 17.31 -17.17 -29.28
CA ALA A 337 16.98 -15.75 -29.16
C ALA A 337 15.57 -15.54 -28.56
N GLN A 338 14.61 -16.40 -28.91
CA GLN A 338 13.28 -16.34 -28.32
C GLN A 338 13.27 -16.72 -26.83
N ALA A 339 14.10 -17.70 -26.44
CA ALA A 339 14.23 -18.10 -25.04
C ALA A 339 14.90 -17.01 -24.20
N GLU A 340 15.96 -16.38 -24.72
CA GLU A 340 16.63 -15.24 -24.08
C GLU A 340 15.67 -14.07 -23.85
N PHE A 341 14.91 -13.67 -24.88
CA PHE A 341 13.93 -12.60 -24.77
C PHE A 341 12.84 -12.92 -23.73
N LYS A 342 12.30 -14.14 -23.74
CA LYS A 342 11.27 -14.55 -22.76
C LYS A 342 11.81 -14.54 -21.33
N ALA A 343 13.03 -15.01 -21.12
CA ALA A 343 13.67 -14.98 -19.80
C ALA A 343 13.90 -13.54 -19.31
N TRP A 344 14.35 -12.65 -20.21
CA TRP A 344 14.44 -11.22 -19.90
C TRP A 344 13.05 -10.64 -19.57
N LEU A 345 12.03 -10.99 -20.36
CA LEU A 345 10.68 -10.46 -20.19
C LEU A 345 10.05 -10.84 -18.85
N GLU A 346 10.33 -12.03 -18.32
CA GLU A 346 9.89 -12.43 -16.98
C GLU A 346 10.48 -11.52 -15.89
N GLY A 347 11.77 -11.20 -15.97
CA GLY A 347 12.42 -10.25 -15.07
C GLY A 347 11.87 -8.83 -15.24
N PHE A 348 11.73 -8.38 -16.49
CA PHE A 348 11.13 -7.08 -16.80
C PHE A 348 9.71 -6.95 -16.24
N ARG A 349 8.86 -7.98 -16.38
CA ARG A 349 7.49 -7.99 -15.87
C ARG A 349 7.43 -7.76 -14.36
N ALA A 350 8.30 -8.43 -13.61
CA ALA A 350 8.38 -8.28 -12.16
C ALA A 350 8.73 -6.83 -11.78
N HIS A 351 9.84 -6.31 -12.30
CA HIS A 351 10.30 -4.95 -12.00
C HIS A 351 9.30 -3.88 -12.47
N PHE A 352 8.72 -4.02 -13.66
CA PHE A 352 7.76 -3.07 -14.21
C PHE A 352 6.47 -3.01 -13.39
N SER A 353 5.96 -4.16 -12.93
CA SER A 353 4.77 -4.20 -12.05
C SER A 353 5.04 -3.54 -10.69
N ALA A 354 6.24 -3.74 -10.13
CA ALA A 354 6.66 -3.08 -8.90
C ALA A 354 6.77 -1.56 -9.08
N ILE A 355 7.32 -1.09 -10.20
CA ILE A 355 7.38 0.34 -10.53
C ILE A 355 5.98 0.96 -10.58
N ILE A 356 5.00 0.30 -11.21
CA ILE A 356 3.63 0.85 -11.28
C ILE A 356 3.02 0.99 -9.89
N ALA A 357 3.18 0.00 -9.01
CA ALA A 357 2.70 0.07 -7.63
C ALA A 357 3.43 1.15 -6.80
N LEU A 358 4.76 1.19 -6.87
CA LEU A 358 5.57 2.18 -6.16
C LEU A 358 5.30 3.61 -6.65
N ARG A 359 5.03 3.78 -7.95
CA ARG A 359 4.63 5.05 -8.53
C ARG A 359 3.29 5.52 -7.95
N ALA A 360 2.27 4.66 -7.95
CA ALA A 360 0.96 4.99 -7.37
C ALA A 360 1.08 5.36 -5.89
N ARG A 361 1.86 4.58 -5.12
CA ARG A 361 2.18 4.89 -3.72
C ARG A 361 2.89 6.24 -3.57
N GLY A 362 3.86 6.50 -4.45
CA GLY A 362 4.67 7.70 -4.43
C GLY A 362 3.87 8.97 -4.72
N GLU A 363 2.92 8.92 -5.66
CA GLU A 363 2.01 10.04 -5.96
C GLU A 363 1.16 10.39 -4.73
N ILE A 364 0.56 9.40 -4.06
CA ILE A 364 -0.27 9.65 -2.85
C ILE A 364 0.57 10.24 -1.70
N ILE A 365 1.74 9.67 -1.44
CA ILE A 365 2.63 10.14 -0.37
C ILE A 365 3.14 11.56 -0.66
N ALA A 366 3.45 11.88 -1.92
CA ALA A 366 3.90 13.21 -2.32
C ALA A 366 2.81 14.26 -2.10
N ASP A 367 1.56 13.95 -2.44
CA ASP A 367 0.43 14.86 -2.20
C ASP A 367 0.20 15.08 -0.69
N ALA A 368 0.25 14.02 0.11
CA ALA A 368 0.16 14.12 1.57
C ALA A 368 1.30 14.98 2.17
N ALA A 369 2.49 14.92 1.59
CA ALA A 369 3.64 15.73 2.01
C ALA A 369 3.43 17.22 1.75
N LEU A 370 2.85 17.57 0.61
CA LEU A 370 2.49 18.95 0.27
C LEU A 370 1.37 19.47 1.18
N ASN A 371 0.35 18.65 1.45
CA ASN A 371 -0.75 18.99 2.35
C ASN A 371 -0.26 19.20 3.80
N LEU A 372 0.60 18.31 4.30
CA LEU A 372 1.20 18.44 5.62
C LEU A 372 2.07 19.69 5.74
N GLY A 373 2.87 19.98 4.72
CA GLY A 373 3.70 21.19 4.66
C GLY A 373 2.87 22.48 4.72
N ALA A 374 1.76 22.52 3.98
CA ALA A 374 0.84 23.66 3.97
C ALA A 374 0.08 23.82 5.30
N ALA A 375 -0.34 22.71 5.91
CA ALA A 375 -1.08 22.72 7.18
C ALA A 375 -0.18 23.06 8.39
N GLY A 376 1.07 22.59 8.39
CA GLY A 376 1.98 22.73 9.52
C GLY A 376 2.26 24.17 9.92
N GLU A 377 2.52 25.06 8.96
CA GLU A 377 2.82 26.47 9.25
C GLU A 377 1.64 27.19 9.91
N GLY A 378 0.42 26.94 9.41
CA GLY A 378 -0.80 27.51 9.98
C GLY A 378 -1.10 26.97 11.39
N ALA A 379 -0.98 25.66 11.56
CA ALA A 379 -1.28 24.95 12.80
C ALA A 379 -0.41 25.41 13.98
N VAL A 380 0.92 25.39 13.80
CA VAL A 380 1.85 25.73 14.87
C VAL A 380 1.73 27.21 15.22
N LYS A 381 1.52 28.08 14.24
CA LYS A 381 1.34 29.51 14.48
C LYS A 381 0.05 29.81 15.25
N ALA A 382 -1.07 29.22 14.86
CA ALA A 382 -2.34 29.37 15.56
C ALA A 382 -2.23 28.93 17.02
N PHE A 383 -1.53 27.82 17.27
CA PHE A 383 -1.30 27.31 18.62
C PHE A 383 -0.45 28.27 19.48
N VAL A 384 0.59 28.87 18.89
CA VAL A 384 1.44 29.86 19.59
C VAL A 384 0.65 31.13 19.93
N ASP A 385 -0.21 31.57 19.02
CA ASP A 385 -1.08 32.73 19.24
C ASP A 385 -2.06 32.46 20.39
N GLU A 386 -2.60 31.24 20.51
CA GLU A 386 -3.50 30.84 21.62
C GLU A 386 -2.77 30.78 22.97
N LEU A 387 -1.54 30.26 23.00
CA LEU A 387 -0.72 30.20 24.22
C LEU A 387 -0.31 31.56 24.78
N SER A 388 -0.40 32.63 23.99
CA SER A 388 -0.11 33.99 24.48
C SER A 388 -1.08 34.47 25.57
N GLY A 389 -2.21 33.77 25.75
CA GLY A 389 -3.25 34.09 26.73
C GLY A 389 -3.20 33.32 28.06
N ASP A 390 -2.52 32.17 28.14
CA ASP A 390 -2.56 31.28 29.32
C ASP A 390 -1.16 30.85 29.80
N VAL A 391 -0.93 30.82 31.11
CA VAL A 391 0.40 31.04 31.75
C VAL A 391 1.23 29.74 31.92
N ASP A 392 1.03 28.71 31.10
CA ASP A 392 1.91 27.53 31.17
C ASP A 392 3.23 27.79 30.45
N ILE A 393 4.21 28.29 31.20
CA ILE A 393 5.56 28.59 30.74
C ILE A 393 6.20 27.38 30.03
N LYS A 394 5.91 26.15 30.47
CA LYS A 394 6.48 24.95 29.84
C LYS A 394 5.90 24.75 28.44
N ALA A 395 4.59 24.92 28.29
CA ALA A 395 3.94 24.86 26.99
C ALA A 395 4.43 25.99 26.07
N SER A 396 4.59 27.21 26.59
CA SER A 396 5.12 28.34 25.80
C SER A 396 6.53 28.08 25.28
N VAL A 397 7.43 27.57 26.12
CA VAL A 397 8.81 27.24 25.69
C VAL A 397 8.81 26.09 24.68
N GLY A 398 8.04 25.04 24.92
CA GLY A 398 7.88 23.92 23.98
C GLY A 398 7.36 24.35 22.61
N ALA A 399 6.36 25.24 22.59
CA ALA A 399 5.81 25.80 21.36
C ALA A 399 6.83 26.67 20.60
N LEU A 400 7.67 27.43 21.31
CA LEU A 400 8.78 28.16 20.67
C LEU A 400 9.82 27.22 20.07
N CYS A 401 10.17 26.11 20.75
CA CYS A 401 11.04 25.08 20.17
C CYS A 401 10.43 24.48 18.90
N ALA A 402 9.14 24.18 18.92
CA ALA A 402 8.42 23.68 17.75
C ALA A 402 8.44 24.66 16.59
N LEU A 403 8.22 25.96 16.84
CA LEU A 403 8.31 26.99 15.80
C LEU A 403 9.68 27.05 15.14
N ASP A 404 10.76 26.86 15.91
CA ASP A 404 12.13 26.86 15.37
C ASP A 404 12.41 25.62 14.52
N GLN A 405 11.83 24.46 14.89
CA GLN A 405 12.01 23.20 14.17
C GLN A 405 11.07 23.02 12.97
N LEU A 406 9.96 23.76 12.92
CA LEU A 406 8.95 23.62 11.88
C LEU A 406 9.49 23.85 10.45
N PRO A 407 10.30 24.90 10.17
CA PRO A 407 10.91 25.07 8.84
C PRO A 407 11.84 23.92 8.45
N VAL A 408 12.52 23.31 9.43
CA VAL A 408 13.40 22.15 9.20
C VAL A 408 12.57 20.93 8.82
N ALA A 409 11.48 20.67 9.56
CA ALA A 409 10.57 19.56 9.27
C ALA A 409 9.90 19.69 7.89
N VAL A 410 9.29 20.85 7.63
CA VAL A 410 8.64 21.14 6.34
C VAL A 410 9.66 21.11 5.20
N GLY A 411 10.85 21.69 5.39
CA GLY A 411 11.92 21.68 4.40
C GLY A 411 12.41 20.27 4.08
N SER A 412 12.58 19.42 5.09
CA SER A 412 12.98 18.02 4.91
C SER A 412 11.91 17.22 4.15
N VAL A 413 10.65 17.28 4.58
CA VAL A 413 9.53 16.58 3.94
C VAL A 413 9.36 17.04 2.48
N THR A 414 9.42 18.36 2.23
CA THR A 414 9.28 18.93 0.87
C THR A 414 10.44 18.52 -0.04
N SER A 415 11.68 18.56 0.45
CA SER A 415 12.86 18.13 -0.31
C SER A 415 12.77 16.66 -0.68
N SER A 416 12.38 15.80 0.27
CA SER A 416 12.14 14.38 0.01
C SER A 416 11.03 14.17 -1.01
N ALA A 417 9.91 14.90 -0.91
CA ALA A 417 8.80 14.81 -1.85
C ALA A 417 9.22 15.24 -3.28
N GLN A 418 10.08 16.25 -3.41
CA GLN A 418 10.63 16.66 -4.72
C GLN A 418 11.50 15.57 -5.34
N MET A 419 12.34 14.90 -4.55
CA MET A 419 13.15 13.77 -5.02
C MET A 419 12.26 12.59 -5.46
N LEU A 420 11.25 12.26 -4.66
CA LEU A 420 10.27 11.23 -5.01
C LEU A 420 9.51 11.58 -6.29
N SER A 421 9.05 12.82 -6.43
CA SER A 421 8.36 13.32 -7.62
C SER A 421 9.22 13.15 -8.89
N ALA A 422 10.53 13.43 -8.80
CA ALA A 422 11.45 13.22 -9.91
C ALA A 422 11.57 11.74 -10.31
N ASN A 423 11.62 10.83 -9.34
CA ASN A 423 11.66 9.38 -9.62
C ASN A 423 10.31 8.83 -10.12
N VAL A 424 9.19 9.34 -9.60
CA VAL A 424 7.83 9.08 -10.11
C VAL A 424 7.71 9.52 -11.57
N GLN A 425 8.24 10.68 -11.92
CA GLN A 425 8.28 11.16 -13.30
C GLN A 425 9.14 10.26 -14.19
N ALA A 426 10.34 9.86 -13.73
CA ALA A 426 11.19 8.93 -14.48
C ALA A 426 10.51 7.56 -14.71
N ALA A 427 9.80 7.04 -13.70
CA ALA A 427 8.97 5.85 -13.83
C ALA A 427 7.80 6.04 -14.82
N GLY A 428 7.19 7.22 -14.81
CA GLY A 428 6.16 7.61 -15.78
C GLY A 428 6.69 7.63 -17.21
N GLU A 429 7.89 8.15 -17.45
CA GLU A 429 8.56 8.13 -18.75
C GLU A 429 8.80 6.71 -19.26
N VAL A 430 9.37 5.84 -18.41
CA VAL A 430 9.59 4.42 -18.76
C VAL A 430 8.27 3.71 -19.05
N SER A 431 7.22 4.00 -18.27
CA SER A 431 5.90 3.41 -18.50
C SER A 431 5.24 3.90 -19.79
N ALA A 432 5.45 5.17 -20.14
CA ALA A 432 4.91 5.78 -21.35
C ALA A 432 5.51 5.19 -22.63
N SER A 433 6.72 4.64 -22.59
CA SER A 433 7.33 3.94 -23.73
C SER A 433 6.58 2.66 -24.16
N PHE A 434 5.69 2.14 -23.32
CA PHE A 434 4.98 0.88 -23.56
C PHE A 434 3.45 1.01 -23.60
N GLY A 435 2.92 2.20 -23.32
CA GLY A 435 1.49 2.48 -23.32
C GLY A 435 0.93 2.63 -24.74
N GLY A 436 -0.08 1.82 -25.06
CA GLY A 436 -0.85 1.86 -26.31
C GLY A 436 -2.35 2.05 -26.06
#